data_AF-A0A427HKK7-F1
#
_entry.id   AF-A0A427HKK7-F1
#
_cell.length_a   1.000
_cell.length_b   1.000
_cell.length_c   1.000
_cell.angle_alpha   90.00
_cell.angle_beta   90.00
_cell.angle_gamma   90.00
#
_symmetry.space_group_name_H-M   'P 1'
#
loop_
_entity.id
_entity.type
_entity.pdbx_description
1 polymer ?
#
loop_
_entity_poly.entity_id
_entity_poly.type
_entity_poly.pdbx_seq_one_letter_code
_entity_poly.pdbx_strand_id
1 'polypeptide(L)'
;LPKGVADAGVIDSREQRRQLLEQLTRFPPERLAIACDPQRSPDRGTLALLGELARCASATRIWLLPPRPGESLDSARLTDWHQALDTLGLTHGDTAPLNWLESGHD
;
A
#
# COMPACT_ATOMS: atom_id res chain seq x y z
N LEU A 1 16.86 6.42 2.29
CA LEU A 1 15.55 6.90 2.77
C LEU A 1 15.79 7.98 3.84
N PRO A 2 14.88 8.95 4.01
CA PRO A 2 14.95 9.94 5.08
C PRO A 2 15.06 9.31 6.47
N LYS A 3 15.57 10.05 7.46
CA LYS A 3 15.93 9.54 8.80
C LYS A 3 14.77 8.96 9.63
N GLY A 4 13.52 9.12 9.19
CA GLY A 4 12.33 8.55 9.84
C GLY A 4 11.53 7.56 8.98
N VAL A 5 12.02 7.25 7.77
CA VAL A 5 11.33 6.37 6.83
C VAL A 5 12.06 5.04 6.76
N ALA A 6 11.37 3.97 7.17
CA ALA A 6 11.83 2.61 7.02
C ALA A 6 11.19 1.98 5.78
N ASP A 7 11.97 1.21 5.03
CA ASP A 7 11.46 0.34 3.97
C ASP A 7 11.21 -1.05 4.55
N ALA A 8 9.95 -1.50 4.43
CA ALA A 8 9.48 -2.80 4.89
C ALA A 8 9.70 -3.92 3.85
N GLY A 9 10.20 -3.58 2.66
CA GLY A 9 10.50 -4.52 1.59
C GLY A 9 9.27 -4.98 0.79
N VAL A 10 9.49 -5.96 -0.08
CA VAL A 10 8.47 -6.55 -0.95
C VAL A 10 7.80 -7.75 -0.28
N ILE A 11 6.47 -7.85 -0.42
CA ILE A 11 5.66 -8.88 0.21
C ILE A 11 5.14 -9.88 -0.83
N ASP A 12 5.93 -10.90 -1.15
CA ASP A 12 5.60 -11.90 -2.17
C ASP A 12 5.16 -13.26 -1.59
N SER A 13 5.49 -13.53 -0.33
CA SER A 13 5.20 -14.81 0.33
C SER A 13 4.28 -14.66 1.54
N ARG A 14 3.60 -15.76 1.91
CA ARG A 14 2.79 -15.82 3.14
C ARG A 14 3.63 -15.60 4.40
N GLU A 15 4.88 -16.05 4.38
CA GLU A 15 5.79 -15.87 5.51
C GLU A 15 6.17 -14.40 5.67
N GLN A 16 6.51 -13.70 4.58
CA GLN A 16 6.82 -12.27 4.59
C GLN A 16 5.62 -11.46 5.09
N ARG A 17 4.40 -11.80 4.65
CA ARG A 17 3.16 -11.18 5.16
C ARG A 17 3.06 -11.30 6.67
N ARG A 18 3.26 -12.51 7.21
CA ARG A 18 3.18 -12.77 8.65
C ARG A 18 4.25 -12.01 9.43
N GLN A 19 5.50 -12.07 8.97
CA GLN A 19 6.62 -11.37 9.62
C GLN A 19 6.40 -9.86 9.65
N LEU A 20 5.91 -9.27 8.56
CA LEU A 20 5.61 -7.84 8.51
C LEU A 20 4.47 -7.48 9.47
N LEU A 21 3.37 -8.25 9.47
CA LEU A 21 2.26 -8.01 10.40
C LEU A 21 2.70 -8.11 11.87
N GLU A 22 3.55 -9.09 12.20
CA GLU A 22 4.14 -9.23 13.54
C GLU A 22 4.99 -8.00 13.90
N GLN A 23 5.82 -7.52 12.98
CA GLN A 23 6.64 -6.32 13.19
C GLN A 23 5.79 -5.06 13.40
N LEU A 24 4.84 -4.79 12.51
CA LEU A 24 3.99 -3.59 12.59
C LEU A 24 3.04 -3.62 13.79
N THR A 25 2.62 -4.79 14.23
CA THR A 25 1.82 -4.91 15.47
C THR A 25 2.67 -4.60 16.70
N ARG A 26 3.96 -4.98 16.70
CA ARG A 26 4.89 -4.72 17.81
C ARG A 26 5.36 -3.27 17.84
N PHE A 27 5.58 -2.68 16.67
CA PHE A 27 6.08 -1.33 16.50
C PHE A 27 5.20 -0.58 15.47
N PRO A 28 3.99 -0.15 15.87
CA PRO A 28 3.04 0.47 14.95
C PRO A 28 3.59 1.81 14.42
N PRO A 29 3.70 1.99 13.09
CA PRO A 29 4.13 3.25 12.52
C PRO A 29 3.00 4.29 12.58
N GLU A 30 3.36 5.57 12.70
CA GLU A 30 2.38 6.65 12.56
C GLU A 30 1.79 6.70 11.14
N ARG A 31 2.64 6.48 10.13
CA ARG A 31 2.30 6.56 8.71
C ARG A 31 2.84 5.37 7.96
N LEU A 32 1.99 4.75 7.16
CA LEU A 32 2.32 3.62 6.31
C LEU A 32 1.96 3.92 4.85
N ALA A 33 2.92 3.82 3.95
CA ALA A 33 2.67 3.85 2.51
C ALA A 33 2.83 2.43 1.95
N ILE A 34 1.85 1.94 1.21
CA ILE A 34 1.90 0.61 0.59
C ILE A 34 1.83 0.80 -0.93
N ALA A 35 2.89 0.42 -1.62
CA ALA A 35 2.90 0.38 -3.08
C ALA A 35 2.21 -0.89 -3.57
N CYS A 36 1.24 -0.75 -4.46
CA CYS A 36 0.54 -1.85 -5.09
C CYS A 36 0.71 -1.76 -6.60
N ASP A 37 1.03 -2.89 -7.24
CA ASP A 37 1.09 -2.99 -8.69
C ASP A 37 -0.31 -3.31 -9.25
N PRO A 38 -1.00 -2.36 -9.91
CA PRO A 38 -2.30 -2.58 -10.50
C PRO A 38 -2.21 -3.30 -11.85
N GLN A 39 -1.14 -4.05 -12.15
CA GLN A 39 -1.07 -4.98 -13.28
C GLN A 39 -1.84 -6.28 -13.08
N ARG A 40 -2.30 -6.60 -11.86
CA ARG A 40 -3.32 -7.64 -11.61
C ARG A 40 -4.56 -7.08 -10.94
N SER A 41 -5.72 -7.70 -11.17
CA SER A 41 -6.96 -7.29 -10.49
C SER A 41 -6.83 -7.51 -8.98
N PRO A 42 -7.47 -6.67 -8.16
CA PRO A 42 -7.39 -6.81 -6.71
C PRO A 42 -8.10 -8.10 -6.27
N ASP A 43 -7.34 -9.08 -5.78
CA ASP A 43 -7.90 -10.30 -5.23
C ASP A 43 -8.26 -10.13 -3.74
N ARG A 44 -9.15 -10.99 -3.24
CA ARG A 44 -9.62 -10.95 -1.84
C ARG A 44 -8.48 -11.07 -0.83
N GLY A 45 -7.44 -11.85 -1.12
CA GLY A 45 -6.30 -12.06 -0.22
C GLY A 45 -5.41 -10.82 -0.14
N THR A 46 -5.20 -10.14 -1.27
CA THR A 46 -4.50 -8.85 -1.31
C THR A 46 -5.27 -7.77 -0.57
N LEU A 47 -6.58 -7.65 -0.80
CA LEU A 47 -7.43 -6.68 -0.10
C LEU A 47 -7.50 -6.94 1.41
N ALA A 48 -7.59 -8.20 1.83
CA ALA A 48 -7.54 -8.57 3.25
C ALA A 48 -6.22 -8.13 3.90
N LEU A 49 -5.09 -8.41 3.24
CA LEU A 49 -3.77 -7.99 3.71
C LEU A 49 -3.66 -6.47 3.84
N LEU A 50 -4.13 -5.70 2.85
CA LEU A 50 -4.10 -4.24 2.91
C LEU A 50 -4.89 -3.71 4.11
N GLY A 51 -6.08 -4.27 4.36
CA GLY A 51 -6.88 -3.92 5.54
C GLY A 51 -6.22 -4.31 6.86
N GLU A 52 -5.52 -5.44 6.92
CA GLU A 52 -4.76 -5.84 8.10
C GLU A 52 -3.58 -4.90 8.37
N LEU A 53 -2.77 -4.60 7.36
CA LEU A 53 -1.64 -3.68 7.46
C LEU A 53 -2.10 -2.28 7.86
N ALA A 54 -3.20 -1.79 7.27
CA ALA A 54 -3.72 -0.47 7.57
C ALA A 54 -4.15 -0.30 9.04
N ARG A 55 -4.62 -1.39 9.69
CA ARG A 55 -4.96 -1.37 11.11
C ARG A 55 -3.76 -1.34 12.05
N CYS A 56 -2.56 -1.67 11.56
CA CYS A 56 -1.33 -1.58 12.33
C CYS A 56 -0.71 -0.16 12.35
N ALA A 57 -1.24 0.78 11.56
CA ALA A 57 -0.72 2.14 11.44
C ALA A 57 -1.78 3.20 11.77
N SER A 58 -1.36 4.38 12.26
CA SER A 58 -2.31 5.46 12.53
C SER A 58 -2.91 6.07 11.26
N ALA A 59 -2.12 6.15 10.19
CA ALA A 59 -2.56 6.59 8.89
C ALA A 59 -1.92 5.73 7.79
N THR A 60 -2.71 5.34 6.79
CA THR A 60 -2.25 4.50 5.67
C THR A 60 -2.64 5.11 4.34
N ARG A 61 -1.71 5.09 3.38
CA ARG A 61 -1.96 5.44 1.98
C ARG A 61 -1.53 4.31 1.05
N ILE A 62 -2.36 4.06 0.05
CA ILE A 62 -2.07 3.12 -1.02
C ILE A 62 -1.55 3.88 -2.23
N TRP A 63 -0.37 3.52 -2.69
CA TRP A 63 0.20 4.03 -3.92
C TRP A 63 0.00 3.00 -5.03
N LEU A 64 -0.89 3.29 -5.97
CA LEU A 64 -1.08 2.49 -7.17
C LEU A 64 0.05 2.84 -8.15
N LEU A 65 0.95 1.89 -8.39
CA LEU A 65 2.13 2.12 -9.21
C LEU A 65 1.74 2.47 -10.66
N PRO A 66 2.40 3.46 -11.28
CA PRO A 66 2.21 3.74 -12.70
C PRO A 66 2.67 2.53 -13.54
N PRO A 67 2.17 2.37 -14.78
CA PRO A 67 2.66 1.33 -15.67
C PRO A 67 4.15 1.52 -15.94
N ARG A 68 4.87 0.41 -16.16
CA ARG A 68 6.27 0.48 -16.55
C ARG A 68 6.40 1.14 -17.94
N PRO A 69 7.55 1.75 -18.28
CA PRO A 69 7.75 2.32 -19.60
C PRO A 69 7.43 1.32 -20.73
N GLY A 70 6.50 1.68 -21.62
CA GLY A 70 6.04 0.82 -22.72
C GLY A 70 4.87 -0.10 -22.38
N GLU A 71 4.40 -0.11 -21.12
CA GLU A 71 3.18 -0.81 -20.70
C GLU A 71 2.02 0.18 -20.52
N SER A 72 0.80 -0.35 -20.38
CA SER A 72 -0.40 0.44 -20.10
C SER A 72 -1.22 -0.27 -19.04
N LEU A 73 -1.83 0.49 -18.12
CA LEU A 73 -2.78 -0.06 -17.16
C LEU A 73 -4.14 -0.24 -17.83
N ASP A 74 -4.76 -1.38 -17.58
CA ASP A 74 -6.15 -1.63 -17.95
C ASP A 74 -7.07 -0.74 -17.09
N SER A 75 -7.87 0.11 -17.73
CA SER A 75 -8.72 1.09 -17.04
C SER A 75 -9.84 0.45 -16.23
N ALA A 76 -10.37 -0.70 -16.64
CA ALA A 76 -11.40 -1.42 -15.88
C ALA A 76 -10.78 -1.96 -14.60
N ARG A 77 -9.59 -2.55 -14.69
CA ARG A 77 -8.88 -3.08 -13.52
C ARG A 77 -8.44 -1.97 -12.56
N LEU A 78 -8.05 -0.80 -13.08
CA LEU A 78 -7.77 0.36 -12.25
C LEU A 78 -9.03 0.85 -11.52
N THR A 79 -10.19 0.81 -12.20
CA THR A 79 -11.48 1.13 -11.58
C THR A 79 -11.84 0.15 -10.46
N ASP A 80 -11.63 -1.16 -10.67
CA ASP A 80 -11.84 -2.19 -9.64
C ASP A 80 -10.95 -1.93 -8.41
N TRP A 81 -9.69 -1.53 -8.62
CA TRP A 81 -8.78 -1.14 -7.55
C TRP A 81 -9.31 0.05 -6.76
N HIS A 82 -9.70 1.14 -7.42
CA HIS A 82 -10.26 2.32 -6.75
C HIS A 82 -11.49 1.94 -5.90
N GLN A 83 -12.45 1.22 -6.48
CA GLN A 83 -13.66 0.79 -5.78
C GLN A 83 -13.37 -0.10 -4.56
N ALA A 84 -12.44 -1.04 -4.70
CA ALA A 84 -12.08 -1.94 -3.61
C ALA A 84 -11.38 -1.19 -2.47
N LEU A 85 -10.50 -0.24 -2.79
CA LEU A 85 -9.82 0.60 -1.80
C LEU A 85 -10.77 1.57 -1.11
N ASP A 86 -11.71 2.16 -1.86
CA ASP A 86 -12.78 3.00 -1.31
C ASP A 86 -13.67 2.20 -0.34
N THR A 87 -14.01 0.96 -0.68
CA THR A 87 -14.79 0.07 0.20
C THR A 87 -14.06 -0.23 1.51
N LEU A 88 -12.72 -0.30 1.47
CA LEU A 88 -11.89 -0.47 2.65
C LEU A 88 -11.62 0.85 3.41
N GLY A 89 -12.05 2.00 2.86
CA GLY A 89 -11.77 3.32 3.42
C GLY A 89 -10.29 3.72 3.32
N LEU A 90 -9.55 3.17 2.36
CA LEU A 90 -8.12 3.41 2.20
C LEU A 90 -7.87 4.56 1.22
N THR A 91 -7.21 5.62 1.69
CA THR A 91 -6.75 6.71 0.83
C THR A 91 -5.76 6.18 -0.20
N HIS A 92 -5.97 6.50 -1.47
CA HIS A 92 -5.16 5.97 -2.57
C HIS A 92 -4.87 7.02 -3.63
N GLY A 93 -3.80 6.80 -4.40
CA GLY A 93 -3.39 7.68 -5.50
C GLY A 93 -2.29 7.05 -6.36
N ASP A 94 -1.99 7.71 -7.48
CA ASP A 94 -0.98 7.29 -8.46
C ASP A 94 0.40 7.94 -8.23
N THR A 95 0.46 8.99 -7.41
CA THR A 95 1.69 9.65 -6.98
C THR A 95 2.28 9.03 -5.73
N ALA A 96 3.61 8.86 -5.69
CA ALA A 96 4.31 8.35 -4.52
C ALA A 96 4.15 9.31 -3.31
N PRO A 97 3.58 8.87 -2.17
CA PRO A 97 3.29 9.74 -1.03
C PRO A 97 4.54 9.94 -0.13
N LEU A 98 5.71 10.19 -0.73
CA LEU A 98 6.99 10.24 0.01
C LEU A 98 7.06 11.46 0.94
N ASN A 99 6.62 12.63 0.47
CA ASN A 99 6.57 13.85 1.29
C ASN A 99 5.64 13.69 2.49
N TRP A 100 4.48 13.07 2.27
CA TRP A 100 3.54 12.73 3.35
C TRP A 100 4.14 11.72 4.33
N LEU A 101 4.83 10.69 3.84
CA LEU A 101 5.46 9.70 4.70
C LEU A 101 6.51 10.34 5.63
N GLU A 102 7.32 11.26 5.08
CA GLU A 102 8.35 11.97 5.81
C GLU A 102 7.78 13.01 6.79
N SER A 103 6.90 13.90 6.31
CA SER A 103 6.51 15.12 7.04
C SER A 103 5.06 15.15 7.54
N GLY A 104 4.20 14.23 7.07
CA GLY A 104 2.77 14.21 7.36
C GLY A 104 1.93 15.20 6.55
N HIS A 105 2.55 16.02 5.70
CA HIS A 105 1.89 17.06 4.89
C HIS A 105 1.96 16.69 3.38
N ASP A 106 0.96 17.12 2.60
CA ASP A 106 0.96 17.10 1.12
C ASP A 106 1.34 18.46 0.54
#